data_AF-A0A7C8A7S0-F1
#
_entry.id   AF-A0A7C8A7S0-F1
#
_cell.length_a   1.000
_cell.length_b   1.000
_cell.length_c   1.000
_cell.angle_alpha   90.00
_cell.angle_beta   90.00
_cell.angle_gamma   90.00
#
_symmetry.space_group_name_H-M   'P 1'
#
loop_
_entity.id
_entity.type
_entity.pdbx_description
1 polymer ?
#
loop_
_entity_poly.entity_id
_entity_poly.type
_entity_poly.pdbx_seq_one_letter_code
_entity_poly.pdbx_strand_id
1 'polypeptide(L)'
;MGIITKVIGDNPTISLSIDSLRVGSKLPFDVYIKDKGILKQVFNKNTIFTNVAKDILKSKGTTVVYVHKTDELALLSYKENKEQKKLSILDDPIQFKNYSFTKEEHHQIDKYLLIPGSNVTFSIFLMSKLKFSQLVEASEQNNIKIPDLRLVDGDLVIKKSDLTLYNQYINEIINSKDIPENEKSKINSIAIRENSKVIMKSILDDPRSGKNIAKTAEVVNNMIDNILENKDS
;
A
#
# COMPACT_ATOMS: atom_id res chain seq x y z
N MET A 1 -10.14 30.18 -10.44
CA MET A 1 -10.09 29.54 -11.76
C MET A 1 -11.51 29.25 -12.22
N GLY A 2 -11.92 29.85 -13.33
CA GLY A 2 -13.31 29.85 -13.80
C GLY A 2 -13.76 28.50 -14.35
N ILE A 3 -14.94 28.06 -13.93
CA ILE A 3 -15.61 26.89 -14.51
C ILE A 3 -16.18 27.32 -15.85
N ILE A 4 -15.55 26.88 -16.95
CA ILE A 4 -16.05 27.08 -18.31
C ILE A 4 -17.36 26.30 -18.42
N THR A 5 -18.49 27.00 -18.35
CA THR A 5 -19.82 26.41 -18.53
C THR A 5 -20.13 26.41 -20.02
N LYS A 6 -19.78 25.31 -20.71
CA LYS A 6 -20.12 25.15 -22.13
C LYS A 6 -21.59 24.75 -22.22
N VAL A 7 -22.44 25.68 -22.68
CA VAL A 7 -23.84 25.42 -23.01
C VAL A 7 -23.85 24.65 -24.33
N ILE A 8 -24.20 23.36 -24.29
CA ILE A 8 -24.28 22.51 -25.47
C ILE A 8 -25.77 22.36 -25.83
N GLY A 9 -26.13 22.71 -27.07
CA GLY A 9 -27.49 22.64 -27.62
C GLY A 9 -28.04 21.21 -27.77
N ASP A 10 -29.27 21.13 -28.31
CA ASP A 10 -30.20 19.98 -28.47
C ASP A 10 -29.63 18.73 -29.17
N ASN A 11 -28.53 18.18 -28.70
CA ASN A 11 -28.11 16.85 -29.09
C ASN A 11 -29.04 15.82 -28.43
N PRO A 12 -29.66 14.89 -29.18
CA PRO A 12 -30.53 13.88 -28.61
C PRO A 12 -29.75 13.09 -27.55
N THR A 13 -30.37 12.92 -26.38
CA THR A 13 -29.77 12.23 -25.23
C THR A 13 -30.56 11.00 -24.83
N ILE A 14 -29.85 10.00 -24.31
CA ILE A 14 -30.42 8.82 -23.66
C ILE A 14 -30.36 9.05 -22.15
N SER A 15 -31.49 8.91 -21.46
CA SER A 15 -31.57 8.99 -20.00
C SER A 15 -31.30 7.63 -19.36
N LEU A 16 -30.57 7.62 -18.26
CA LEU A 16 -30.31 6.43 -17.45
C LEU A 16 -30.35 6.76 -15.96
N SER A 17 -30.71 5.77 -15.14
CA SER A 17 -30.61 5.90 -13.69
C SER A 17 -29.15 6.04 -13.29
N ILE A 18 -28.85 6.91 -12.32
CA ILE A 18 -27.50 7.00 -11.74
C ILE A 18 -27.03 5.67 -11.13
N ASP A 19 -27.96 4.81 -10.71
CA ASP A 19 -27.65 3.48 -10.18
C ASP A 19 -27.17 2.50 -11.26
N SER A 20 -27.41 2.81 -12.55
CA SER A 20 -26.88 2.03 -13.66
C SER A 20 -25.42 2.33 -13.99
N LEU A 21 -24.87 3.44 -13.48
CA LEU A 21 -23.45 3.73 -13.56
C LEU A 21 -22.67 2.87 -12.55
N ARG A 22 -21.66 2.17 -13.05
CA ARG A 22 -20.84 1.22 -12.30
C ARG A 22 -19.72 1.94 -11.59
N VAL A 23 -19.79 1.91 -10.26
CA VAL A 23 -18.74 2.42 -9.39
C VAL A 23 -17.45 1.62 -9.57
N GLY A 24 -16.31 2.33 -9.59
CA GLY A 24 -14.97 1.80 -9.77
C GLY A 24 -14.57 1.61 -11.24
N SER A 25 -15.45 1.94 -12.19
CA SER A 25 -15.18 1.80 -13.63
C SER A 25 -14.95 3.13 -14.33
N LYS A 26 -14.14 3.11 -15.39
CA LYS A 26 -14.03 4.25 -16.32
C LYS A 26 -15.30 4.33 -17.15
N LEU A 27 -15.88 5.51 -17.23
CA LEU A 27 -17.03 5.79 -18.08
C LEU A 27 -16.60 5.85 -19.55
N PRO A 28 -17.15 5.06 -20.47
CA PRO A 28 -16.72 5.09 -21.87
C PRO A 28 -17.33 6.24 -22.69
N PHE A 29 -18.13 7.10 -22.04
CA PHE A 29 -18.86 8.22 -22.62
C PHE A 29 -18.91 9.40 -21.63
N ASP A 30 -19.26 10.58 -22.12
CA ASP A 30 -19.54 11.75 -21.29
C ASP A 30 -20.90 11.62 -20.59
N VAL A 31 -21.00 12.13 -19.36
CA VAL A 31 -22.23 12.08 -18.55
C VAL A 31 -22.67 13.49 -18.19
N TYR A 32 -23.97 13.74 -18.36
CA TYR A 32 -24.61 15.02 -18.18
C TYR A 32 -25.73 14.94 -17.14
N ILE A 33 -26.00 16.05 -16.45
CA ILE A 33 -27.17 16.24 -15.61
C ILE A 33 -28.00 17.39 -16.18
N LYS A 34 -29.31 17.38 -15.91
CA LYS A 34 -30.20 18.48 -16.27
C LYS A 34 -30.42 19.38 -15.05
N ASP A 35 -29.92 20.60 -15.10
CA ASP A 35 -30.08 21.61 -14.06
C ASP A 35 -30.80 22.83 -14.63
N LYS A 36 -32.01 23.12 -14.13
CA LYS A 36 -32.89 24.21 -14.62
C LYS A 36 -33.09 24.20 -16.14
N GLY A 37 -33.23 23.03 -16.72
CA GLY A 37 -33.43 22.86 -18.17
C GLY A 37 -32.13 22.79 -18.99
N ILE A 38 -30.98 23.12 -18.40
CA ILE A 38 -29.68 23.13 -19.08
C ILE A 38 -28.97 21.80 -18.82
N LEU A 39 -28.51 21.14 -19.89
CA LEU A 39 -27.62 19.99 -19.78
C LEU A 39 -26.22 20.47 -19.39
N LYS A 40 -25.74 20.03 -18.23
CA LYS A 40 -24.39 20.27 -17.72
C LYS A 40 -23.63 18.97 -17.69
N GLN A 41 -22.47 18.95 -18.34
CA GLN A 41 -21.55 17.83 -18.24
C GLN A 41 -20.99 17.76 -16.82
N VAL A 42 -21.05 16.58 -16.22
CA VAL A 42 -20.55 16.31 -14.87
C VAL A 42 -19.38 15.35 -14.86
N PHE A 43 -19.30 14.46 -15.85
CA PHE A 43 -18.16 13.56 -16.02
C PHE A 43 -17.75 13.52 -17.48
N ASN A 44 -16.44 13.53 -17.70
CA ASN A 44 -15.85 13.29 -19.01
C ASN A 44 -15.72 11.79 -19.25
N LYS A 45 -15.71 11.38 -20.51
CA LYS A 45 -15.24 10.06 -20.94
C LYS A 45 -13.89 9.74 -20.30
N ASN A 46 -13.71 8.47 -19.94
CA ASN A 46 -12.62 7.88 -19.17
C ASN A 46 -12.53 8.29 -17.69
N THR A 47 -13.46 9.10 -17.18
CA THR A 47 -13.54 9.41 -15.75
C THR A 47 -13.90 8.16 -14.95
N ILE A 48 -13.23 7.93 -13.83
CA ILE A 48 -13.57 6.86 -12.88
C ILE A 48 -14.78 7.30 -12.07
N PHE A 49 -15.88 6.55 -12.16
CA PHE A 49 -17.07 6.83 -11.38
C PHE A 49 -16.94 6.23 -9.97
N THR A 50 -17.00 7.04 -8.91
CA THR A 50 -16.77 6.59 -7.51
C THR A 50 -18.06 6.58 -6.69
N ASN A 51 -18.05 5.90 -5.53
CA ASN A 51 -19.15 5.96 -4.56
C ASN A 51 -19.38 7.40 -4.08
N VAL A 52 -18.31 8.14 -3.79
CA VAL A 52 -18.37 9.55 -3.39
C VAL A 52 -19.07 10.40 -4.45
N ALA A 53 -18.73 10.22 -5.73
CA ALA A 53 -19.36 10.96 -6.83
C ALA A 53 -20.86 10.62 -6.97
N LYS A 54 -21.22 9.34 -6.77
CA LYS A 54 -22.60 8.87 -6.76
C LYS A 54 -23.40 9.49 -5.61
N ASP A 55 -22.85 9.53 -4.42
CA ASP A 55 -23.49 10.08 -3.22
C ASP A 55 -23.65 11.60 -3.29
N ILE A 56 -22.66 12.31 -3.87
CA ILE A 56 -22.75 13.75 -4.12
C ILE A 56 -23.91 14.06 -5.09
N LEU A 57 -24.06 13.27 -6.16
CA LEU A 57 -25.16 13.48 -7.10
C LEU A 57 -26.52 13.13 -6.49
N LYS A 58 -26.62 12.04 -5.72
CA LYS A 58 -27.85 11.67 -5.02
C LYS A 58 -28.25 12.69 -3.96
N SER A 59 -27.30 13.21 -3.18
CA SER A 59 -27.57 14.25 -2.17
C SER A 59 -28.02 15.57 -2.79
N LYS A 60 -27.64 15.84 -4.04
CA LYS A 60 -28.16 16.96 -4.87
C LYS A 60 -29.50 16.64 -5.55
N GLY A 61 -30.14 15.52 -5.23
CA GLY A 61 -31.42 15.11 -5.81
C GLY A 61 -31.33 14.58 -7.25
N THR A 62 -30.13 14.31 -7.76
CA THR A 62 -29.96 13.78 -9.11
C THR A 62 -30.11 12.26 -9.10
N THR A 63 -31.23 11.77 -9.61
CA THR A 63 -31.51 10.33 -9.78
C THR A 63 -31.30 9.84 -11.22
N VAL A 64 -31.34 10.77 -12.19
CA VAL A 64 -31.24 10.49 -13.63
C VAL A 64 -30.07 11.28 -14.21
N VAL A 65 -29.28 10.61 -15.05
CA VAL A 65 -28.21 11.21 -15.84
C VAL A 65 -28.44 10.97 -17.32
N TYR A 66 -27.76 11.75 -18.16
CA TYR A 66 -27.95 11.78 -19.60
C TYR A 66 -26.62 11.49 -20.30
N VAL A 67 -26.70 10.79 -21.43
CA VAL A 67 -25.57 10.50 -22.33
C VAL A 67 -26.00 10.88 -23.75
N HIS A 68 -25.10 11.41 -24.57
CA HIS A 68 -25.45 11.72 -25.95
C HIS A 68 -25.76 10.46 -26.76
N LYS A 69 -26.74 10.55 -27.66
CA LYS A 69 -27.14 9.42 -28.52
C LYS A 69 -26.01 8.95 -29.45
N THR A 70 -25.05 9.81 -29.76
CA THR A 70 -23.83 9.43 -30.50
C THR A 70 -23.00 8.35 -29.80
N ASP A 71 -23.12 8.23 -28.47
CA ASP A 71 -22.41 7.23 -27.66
C ASP A 71 -23.27 5.98 -27.36
N GLU A 72 -24.39 5.79 -28.07
CA GLU A 72 -25.33 4.68 -27.84
C GLU A 72 -24.66 3.30 -27.88
N LEU A 73 -23.77 3.06 -28.85
CA LEU A 73 -23.01 1.80 -28.94
C LEU A 73 -22.12 1.59 -27.71
N ALA A 74 -21.44 2.63 -27.23
CA ALA A 74 -20.60 2.56 -26.04
C ALA A 74 -21.45 2.29 -24.78
N LEU A 75 -22.66 2.87 -24.71
CA LEU A 75 -23.62 2.62 -23.63
C LEU A 75 -24.15 1.18 -23.65
N LEU A 76 -24.46 0.62 -24.82
CA LEU A 76 -24.89 -0.77 -24.96
C LEU A 76 -23.78 -1.73 -24.52
N SER A 77 -22.57 -1.58 -25.04
CA SER A 77 -21.41 -2.38 -24.63
C SER A 77 -21.12 -2.23 -23.13
N TYR A 78 -21.27 -1.02 -22.57
CA TYR A 78 -21.13 -0.78 -21.14
C TYR A 78 -22.16 -1.52 -20.29
N LYS A 79 -23.40 -1.66 -20.78
CA LYS A 79 -24.45 -2.42 -20.09
C LYS A 79 -24.22 -3.93 -20.19
N GLU A 80 -23.82 -4.42 -21.36
CA GLU A 80 -23.65 -5.85 -21.67
C GLU A 80 -22.39 -6.46 -21.07
N ASN A 81 -21.26 -5.74 -21.07
CA ASN A 81 -20.01 -6.26 -20.54
C ASN A 81 -20.13 -6.47 -19.04
N LYS A 82 -20.45 -7.66 -18.54
CA LYS A 82 -20.29 -8.03 -17.12
C LYS A 82 -18.80 -8.22 -16.79
N GLU A 83 -17.93 -7.31 -17.22
CA GLU A 83 -16.54 -7.35 -16.79
C GLU A 83 -16.51 -7.23 -15.27
N GLN A 84 -15.96 -8.27 -14.67
CA GLN A 84 -15.86 -8.47 -13.24
C GLN A 84 -15.30 -7.20 -12.62
N LYS A 85 -16.09 -6.59 -11.73
CA LYS A 85 -15.64 -5.57 -10.79
C LYS A 85 -14.29 -6.02 -10.20
N LYS A 86 -13.18 -5.48 -10.71
CA LYS A 86 -12.02 -5.28 -9.84
C LYS A 86 -12.37 -4.06 -9.00
N LEU A 87 -13.26 -4.26 -8.02
CA LEU A 87 -13.39 -3.31 -6.92
C LEU A 87 -11.98 -3.08 -6.41
N SER A 88 -11.54 -1.81 -6.43
CA SER A 88 -10.31 -1.46 -5.72
C SER A 88 -10.49 -1.91 -4.26
N ILE A 89 -9.44 -2.44 -3.63
CA ILE A 89 -9.48 -2.81 -2.20
C ILE A 89 -9.91 -1.60 -1.34
N LEU A 90 -9.64 -0.38 -1.82
CA LEU A 90 -10.07 0.87 -1.20
C LEU A 90 -11.59 1.13 -1.26
N ASP A 91 -12.28 0.56 -2.26
CA ASP A 91 -13.71 0.77 -2.50
C ASP A 91 -14.59 -0.27 -1.77
N ASP A 92 -13.98 -1.30 -1.19
CA ASP A 92 -14.64 -2.32 -0.38
C ASP A 92 -14.22 -2.15 1.11
N PRO A 93 -15.11 -1.61 1.97
CA PRO A 93 -14.79 -1.37 3.37
C PRO A 93 -14.35 -2.61 4.15
N ILE A 94 -14.83 -3.80 3.78
CA ILE A 94 -14.46 -5.06 4.45
C ILE A 94 -13.04 -5.44 4.03
N GLN A 95 -12.73 -5.39 2.74
CA GLN A 95 -11.39 -5.67 2.23
C GLN A 95 -10.36 -4.66 2.74
N PHE A 96 -10.71 -3.38 2.78
CA PHE A 96 -9.84 -2.35 3.35
C PHE A 96 -9.61 -2.55 4.84
N LYS A 97 -10.66 -2.87 5.61
CA LYS A 97 -10.52 -3.18 7.04
C LYS A 97 -9.61 -4.39 7.27
N ASN A 98 -9.78 -5.46 6.49
CA ASN A 98 -8.92 -6.63 6.57
C ASN A 98 -7.47 -6.28 6.22
N TYR A 99 -7.24 -5.52 5.14
CA TYR A 99 -5.91 -5.02 4.80
C TYR A 99 -5.29 -4.19 5.94
N SER A 100 -6.06 -3.26 6.53
CA SER A 100 -5.58 -2.41 7.62
C SER A 100 -5.18 -3.24 8.84
N PHE A 101 -6.00 -4.23 9.20
CA PHE A 101 -5.71 -5.14 10.30
C PHE A 101 -4.46 -5.98 10.02
N THR A 102 -4.36 -6.59 8.83
CA THR A 102 -3.16 -7.33 8.42
C THR A 102 -1.93 -6.44 8.43
N LYS A 103 -2.01 -5.21 7.93
CA LYS A 103 -0.90 -4.24 7.96
C LYS A 103 -0.45 -3.93 9.38
N GLU A 104 -1.39 -3.79 10.32
CA GLU A 104 -1.07 -3.56 11.73
C GLU A 104 -0.37 -4.75 12.38
N GLU A 105 -0.57 -5.98 11.92
CA GLU A 105 0.11 -7.17 12.43
C GLU A 105 1.50 -7.41 11.83
N HIS A 106 1.89 -6.64 10.82
CA HIS A 106 3.18 -6.79 10.14
C HIS A 106 4.14 -5.64 10.43
N HIS A 107 5.44 -5.94 10.36
CA HIS A 107 6.54 -4.99 10.47
C HIS A 107 7.34 -5.00 9.18
N GLN A 108 7.60 -3.82 8.62
CA GLN A 108 8.43 -3.68 7.43
C GLN A 108 9.91 -3.81 7.79
N ILE A 109 10.63 -4.60 7.00
CA ILE A 109 12.05 -4.90 7.20
C ILE A 109 12.88 -4.51 5.99
N ASP A 110 14.17 -4.26 6.20
CA ASP A 110 15.08 -3.87 5.13
C ASP A 110 15.62 -5.10 4.37
N LYS A 111 15.39 -5.13 3.06
CA LYS A 111 15.83 -6.22 2.17
C LYS A 111 17.35 -6.41 2.13
N TYR A 112 18.14 -5.38 2.42
CA TYR A 112 19.60 -5.50 2.45
C TYR A 112 20.12 -6.27 3.67
N LEU A 113 19.32 -6.43 4.72
CA LEU A 113 19.66 -7.26 5.87
C LEU A 113 19.34 -8.74 5.63
N LEU A 114 18.62 -9.07 4.56
CA LEU A 114 18.30 -10.46 4.22
C LEU A 114 19.40 -11.02 3.32
N ILE A 115 20.38 -11.67 3.92
CA ILE A 115 21.54 -12.22 3.19
C ILE A 115 21.11 -13.49 2.45
N PRO A 116 21.23 -13.55 1.11
CA PRO A 116 20.88 -14.74 0.34
C PRO A 116 21.66 -15.96 0.82
N GLY A 117 20.98 -17.09 1.00
CA GLY A 117 21.56 -18.35 1.48
C GLY A 117 21.69 -18.49 3.00
N SER A 118 21.49 -17.40 3.76
CA SER A 118 21.40 -17.47 5.23
C SER A 118 20.12 -18.15 5.68
N ASN A 119 20.14 -18.80 6.85
CA ASN A 119 18.96 -19.46 7.40
C ASN A 119 18.08 -18.47 8.16
N VAL A 120 16.76 -18.58 8.01
CA VAL A 120 15.77 -17.85 8.81
C VAL A 120 14.79 -18.81 9.47
N THR A 121 14.33 -18.39 10.65
CA THR A 121 13.32 -19.06 11.48
C THR A 121 11.97 -18.33 11.47
N PHE A 122 11.84 -17.27 10.67
CA PHE A 122 10.66 -16.44 10.56
C PHE A 122 10.23 -16.30 9.10
N SER A 123 8.91 -16.20 8.88
CA SER A 123 8.35 -16.08 7.54
C SER A 123 8.49 -14.65 7.00
N ILE A 124 8.73 -14.53 5.70
CA ILE A 124 8.88 -13.24 5.01
C ILE A 124 7.76 -13.09 3.99
N PHE A 125 7.11 -11.94 4.00
CA PHE A 125 6.00 -11.59 3.12
C PHE A 125 6.36 -10.36 2.28
N LEU A 126 5.77 -10.27 1.10
CA LEU A 126 5.80 -9.08 0.25
C LEU A 126 4.49 -8.32 0.41
N MET A 127 4.60 -7.04 0.76
CA MET A 127 3.52 -6.08 0.70
C MET A 127 3.64 -5.26 -0.59
N SER A 128 2.72 -5.46 -1.53
CA SER A 128 2.67 -4.70 -2.78
C SER A 128 1.22 -4.50 -3.23
N LYS A 129 0.89 -3.27 -3.67
CA LYS A 129 -0.45 -2.91 -4.18
C LYS A 129 -1.59 -3.33 -3.24
N LEU A 130 -1.42 -3.08 -1.94
CA LEU A 130 -2.38 -3.43 -0.87
C LEU A 130 -2.63 -4.93 -0.72
N LYS A 131 -1.69 -5.77 -1.16
CA LYS A 131 -1.74 -7.23 -1.00
C LYS A 131 -0.51 -7.71 -0.26
N PHE A 132 -0.71 -8.78 0.50
CA PHE A 132 0.35 -9.53 1.17
C PHE A 132 0.48 -10.88 0.49
N SER A 133 1.70 -11.25 0.10
CA SER A 133 2.01 -12.57 -0.43
C SER A 133 3.22 -13.13 0.29
N GLN A 134 3.13 -14.35 0.79
CA GLN A 134 4.24 -15.01 1.45
C GLN A 134 5.32 -15.37 0.43
N LEU A 135 6.56 -14.94 0.69
CA LEU A 135 7.74 -15.25 -0.15
C LEU A 135 8.58 -16.37 0.45
N VAL A 136 8.68 -16.41 1.79
CA VAL A 136 9.44 -17.41 2.53
C VAL A 136 8.56 -17.94 3.65
N GLU A 137 8.41 -19.26 3.71
CA GLU A 137 7.68 -19.97 4.76
C GLU A 137 8.65 -20.68 5.71
N ALA A 138 9.04 -19.97 6.76
CA ALA A 138 9.93 -20.53 7.78
C ALA A 138 9.28 -20.49 9.17
N SER A 139 9.75 -21.39 10.03
CA SER A 139 9.40 -21.45 11.44
C SER A 139 10.62 -21.86 12.25
N GLU A 140 10.54 -21.80 13.59
CA GLU A 140 11.62 -22.28 14.47
C GLU A 140 11.98 -23.75 14.25
N GLN A 141 11.02 -24.57 13.77
CA GLN A 141 11.22 -25.99 13.50
C GLN A 141 11.61 -26.26 12.04
N ASN A 142 11.51 -25.26 11.16
CA ASN A 142 11.77 -25.38 9.73
C ASN A 142 12.57 -24.18 9.22
N ASN A 143 13.90 -24.31 9.31
CA ASN A 143 14.84 -23.29 8.85
C ASN A 143 14.93 -23.31 7.33
N ILE A 144 14.66 -22.16 6.70
CA ILE A 144 14.76 -22.02 5.25
C ILE A 144 15.90 -21.07 4.89
N LYS A 145 16.64 -21.41 3.82
CA LYS A 145 17.61 -20.50 3.22
C LYS A 145 16.91 -19.39 2.47
N ILE A 146 17.26 -18.15 2.76
CA ILE A 146 16.68 -16.98 2.10
C ILE A 146 17.07 -16.99 0.61
N PRO A 147 16.11 -16.91 -0.33
CA PRO A 147 16.43 -16.64 -1.73
C PRO A 147 16.94 -15.20 -1.91
N ASP A 148 17.47 -14.85 -3.09
CA ASP A 148 17.82 -13.44 -3.34
C ASP A 148 16.57 -12.58 -3.50
N LEU A 149 16.26 -11.80 -2.46
CA LEU A 149 15.09 -10.92 -2.39
C LEU A 149 15.39 -9.47 -2.80
N ARG A 150 16.63 -9.15 -3.20
CA ARG A 150 17.05 -7.76 -3.49
C ARG A 150 16.29 -7.17 -4.69
N LEU A 151 15.93 -8.02 -5.66
CA LEU A 151 15.23 -7.67 -6.91
C LEU A 151 13.70 -7.60 -6.78
N VAL A 152 13.14 -7.96 -5.63
CA VAL A 152 11.69 -7.96 -5.44
C VAL A 152 11.17 -6.51 -5.39
N ASP A 153 10.09 -6.25 -6.13
CA ASP A 153 9.38 -4.97 -6.16
C ASP A 153 8.26 -4.93 -5.11
N GLY A 154 8.40 -4.01 -4.15
CA GLY A 154 7.51 -3.83 -3.00
C GLY A 154 8.26 -3.89 -1.67
N ASP A 155 7.49 -3.82 -0.58
CA ASP A 155 8.03 -3.80 0.77
C ASP A 155 8.09 -5.22 1.33
N LEU A 156 9.24 -5.61 1.89
CA LEU A 156 9.34 -6.85 2.65
C LEU A 156 8.85 -6.63 4.08
N VAL A 157 8.03 -7.55 4.55
CA VAL A 157 7.44 -7.50 5.89
C VAL A 157 7.51 -8.85 6.58
N ILE A 158 7.53 -8.83 7.91
CA ILE A 158 7.41 -10.00 8.79
C ILE A 158 6.24 -9.81 9.73
N LYS A 159 5.76 -10.87 10.38
CA LYS A 159 4.78 -10.72 11.47
C LYS A 159 5.44 -10.04 12.66
N LYS A 160 4.70 -9.19 13.37
CA LYS A 160 5.17 -8.54 14.60
C LYS A 160 5.50 -9.55 15.70
N SER A 161 4.83 -10.71 15.73
CA SER A 161 5.17 -11.82 16.63
C SER A 161 6.61 -12.30 16.46
N ASP A 162 7.16 -12.16 15.26
CA ASP A 162 8.45 -12.72 14.89
C ASP A 162 9.58 -11.69 15.01
N LEU A 163 9.30 -10.49 15.55
CA LEU A 163 10.30 -9.43 15.74
C LEU A 163 11.48 -9.89 16.59
N THR A 164 11.24 -10.74 17.59
CA THR A 164 12.32 -11.29 18.43
C THR A 164 13.27 -12.15 17.59
N LEU A 165 12.74 -13.02 16.72
CA LEU A 165 13.52 -13.89 15.84
C LEU A 165 14.29 -13.06 14.80
N TYR A 166 13.65 -12.04 14.24
CA TYR A 166 14.30 -11.12 13.32
C TYR A 166 15.46 -10.35 13.95
N ASN A 167 15.29 -9.87 15.19
CA ASN A 167 16.38 -9.21 15.91
C ASN A 167 17.54 -10.15 16.20
N GLN A 168 17.26 -11.41 16.55
CA GLN A 168 18.30 -12.43 16.72
C GLN A 168 19.09 -12.62 15.42
N TYR A 169 18.38 -12.76 14.30
CA TYR A 169 18.98 -12.87 12.97
C TYR A 169 19.85 -11.66 12.60
N ILE A 170 19.39 -10.42 12.84
CA ILE A 170 20.20 -9.22 12.61
C ILE A 170 21.49 -9.27 13.43
N ASN A 171 21.40 -9.65 14.71
CA ASN A 171 22.57 -9.73 15.58
C ASN A 171 23.56 -10.81 15.11
N GLU A 172 23.07 -11.93 14.59
CA GLU A 172 23.90 -12.96 13.98
C GLU A 172 24.62 -12.45 12.73
N ILE A 173 23.94 -11.67 11.89
CA ILE A 173 24.52 -11.05 10.69
C ILE A 173 25.62 -10.05 11.08
N ILE A 174 25.35 -9.11 11.97
CA ILE A 174 26.32 -8.08 12.38
C ILE A 174 27.64 -8.73 12.86
N ASN A 175 27.52 -9.86 13.56
CA ASN A 175 28.66 -10.60 14.10
C ASN A 175 29.23 -11.66 13.15
N SER A 176 28.60 -11.88 11.98
CA SER A 176 29.03 -12.88 11.01
C SER A 176 30.31 -12.46 10.31
N LYS A 177 31.20 -13.44 10.10
CA LYS A 177 32.43 -13.28 9.30
C LYS A 177 32.18 -13.48 7.80
N ASP A 178 30.98 -13.92 7.43
CA ASP A 178 30.64 -14.32 6.05
C ASP A 178 30.19 -13.13 5.19
N ILE A 179 30.10 -11.92 5.76
CA ILE A 179 29.76 -10.71 5.04
C ILE A 179 31.01 -10.16 4.35
N PRO A 180 30.96 -9.89 3.03
CA PRO A 180 32.04 -9.20 2.34
C PRO A 180 32.41 -7.88 3.03
N GLU A 181 33.70 -7.65 3.23
CA GLU A 181 34.20 -6.51 4.03
C GLU A 181 33.74 -5.15 3.48
N ASN A 182 33.55 -5.05 2.16
CA ASN A 182 32.98 -3.90 1.48
C ASN A 182 31.47 -3.69 1.69
N GLU A 183 30.71 -4.72 2.05
CA GLU A 183 29.28 -4.61 2.40
C GLU A 183 29.06 -4.44 3.91
N LYS A 184 30.07 -4.79 4.74
CA LYS A 184 29.96 -4.84 6.20
C LYS A 184 29.57 -3.51 6.85
N SER A 185 30.22 -2.41 6.48
CA SER A 185 29.87 -1.07 7.01
C SER A 185 28.42 -0.67 6.65
N LYS A 186 28.00 -0.95 5.41
CA LYS A 186 26.64 -0.68 4.95
C LYS A 186 25.61 -1.52 5.70
N ILE A 187 25.85 -2.82 5.85
CA ILE A 187 24.96 -3.73 6.59
C ILE A 187 24.86 -3.30 8.05
N ASN A 188 25.98 -2.98 8.70
CA ASN A 188 25.99 -2.50 10.08
C ASN A 188 25.17 -1.21 10.24
N SER A 189 25.35 -0.24 9.33
CA SER A 189 24.58 1.01 9.34
C SER A 189 23.07 0.76 9.21
N ILE A 190 22.67 -0.13 8.31
CA ILE A 190 21.25 -0.49 8.11
C ILE A 190 20.71 -1.25 9.34
N ALA A 191 21.51 -2.14 9.92
CA ALA A 191 21.13 -2.93 11.08
C ALA A 191 20.93 -2.05 12.33
N ILE A 192 21.82 -1.08 12.56
CA ILE A 192 21.66 -0.08 13.62
C ILE A 192 20.37 0.71 13.41
N ARG A 193 20.10 1.17 12.17
CA ARG A 193 18.86 1.88 11.84
C ARG A 193 17.61 1.03 12.13
N GLU A 194 17.62 -0.25 11.75
CA GLU A 194 16.49 -1.16 12.02
C GLU A 194 16.29 -1.41 13.51
N ASN A 195 17.36 -1.74 14.25
CA ASN A 195 17.28 -1.97 15.69
C ASN A 195 16.71 -0.74 16.44
N SER A 196 17.08 0.45 15.97
CA SER A 196 16.57 1.72 16.51
C SER A 196 15.06 1.89 16.36
N LYS A 197 14.48 1.45 15.22
CA LYS A 197 13.03 1.49 15.01
C LYS A 197 12.30 0.60 16.02
N VAL A 198 12.83 -0.61 16.26
CA VAL A 198 12.26 -1.57 17.19
C VAL A 198 12.31 -1.05 18.62
N ILE A 199 13.46 -0.51 19.05
CA ILE A 199 13.61 0.03 20.40
C ILE A 199 12.74 1.26 20.61
N MET A 200 12.74 2.20 19.65
CA MET A 200 11.88 3.39 19.75
C MET A 200 10.41 2.99 19.86
N LYS A 201 9.98 1.99 19.09
CA LYS A 201 8.63 1.43 19.20
C LYS A 201 8.38 0.84 20.60
N SER A 202 9.32 0.08 21.14
CA SER A 202 9.24 -0.48 22.49
C SER A 202 9.15 0.58 23.60
N ILE A 203 9.83 1.73 23.44
CA ILE A 203 9.72 2.86 24.38
C ILE A 203 8.36 3.54 24.25
N LEU A 204 7.88 3.76 23.04
CA LEU A 204 6.58 4.38 22.82
C LEU A 204 5.43 3.51 23.35
N ASP A 205 5.59 2.19 23.28
CA ASP A 205 4.60 1.22 23.77
C ASP A 205 4.67 1.07 25.31
N ASP A 206 5.86 1.17 25.92
CA ASP A 206 6.03 1.22 27.39
C ASP A 206 7.14 2.21 27.81
N PRO A 207 6.78 3.49 28.03
CA PRO A 207 7.75 4.56 28.25
C PRO A 207 8.39 4.56 29.65
N ARG A 208 7.88 3.76 30.60
CA ARG A 208 8.41 3.69 31.98
C ARG A 208 9.27 2.46 32.24
N SER A 209 9.44 1.60 31.24
CA SER A 209 10.29 0.42 31.36
C SER A 209 11.76 0.79 31.45
N GLY A 210 12.35 0.63 32.64
CA GLY A 210 13.79 0.79 32.85
C GLY A 210 14.64 -0.12 31.95
N LYS A 211 14.13 -1.31 31.59
CA LYS A 211 14.79 -2.23 30.65
C LYS A 211 14.83 -1.65 29.22
N ASN A 212 13.76 -1.03 28.76
CA ASN A 212 13.70 -0.41 27.43
C ASN A 212 14.60 0.83 27.37
N ILE A 213 14.62 1.62 28.45
CA ILE A 213 15.52 2.78 28.59
C ILE A 213 16.99 2.34 28.53
N ALA A 214 17.37 1.28 29.26
CA ALA A 214 18.73 0.75 29.23
C ALA A 214 19.17 0.27 27.83
N LYS A 215 18.32 -0.49 27.12
CA LYS A 215 18.57 -0.91 25.73
C LYS A 215 18.75 0.27 24.77
N THR A 216 18.09 1.38 25.04
CA THR A 216 18.21 2.60 24.22
C THR A 216 19.61 3.20 24.34
N ALA A 217 20.16 3.26 25.55
CA ALA A 217 21.52 3.74 25.76
C ALA A 217 22.55 2.89 25.01
N GLU A 218 22.38 1.57 25.01
CA GLU A 218 23.24 0.64 24.25
C GLU A 218 23.22 0.92 22.74
N VAL A 219 22.03 1.09 22.15
CA VAL A 219 21.93 1.37 20.71
C VAL A 219 22.43 2.77 20.34
N VAL A 220 22.25 3.77 21.20
CA VAL A 220 22.86 5.09 21.01
C VAL A 220 24.39 5.01 21.03
N ASN A 221 24.98 4.23 21.94
CA ASN A 221 26.43 4.02 21.94
C ASN A 221 26.89 3.31 20.66
N ASN A 222 26.20 2.25 20.25
CA ASN A 222 26.53 1.55 18.99
C ASN A 222 26.41 2.47 17.76
N MET A 223 25.45 3.41 17.75
CA MET A 223 25.37 4.44 16.70
C MET A 223 26.59 5.36 16.73
N ILE A 224 26.97 5.85 17.91
CA ILE A 224 28.11 6.75 18.07
C ILE A 224 29.39 6.06 17.60
N ASP A 225 29.63 4.83 18.04
CA ASP A 225 30.80 4.04 17.65
C ASP A 225 30.83 3.85 16.13
N ASN A 226 29.71 3.47 15.51
CA ASN A 226 29.64 3.30 14.07
C ASN A 226 29.86 4.61 13.29
N ILE A 227 29.34 5.73 13.78
CA ILE A 227 29.60 7.05 13.17
C ILE A 227 31.08 7.42 13.30
N LEU A 228 31.70 7.15 14.45
CA LEU A 228 33.12 7.44 14.69
C LEU A 228 34.04 6.58 13.82
N GLU A 229 33.72 5.30 13.63
CA GLU A 229 34.46 4.38 12.77
C GLU A 229 34.34 4.72 11.27
N ASN A 230 33.26 5.38 10.85
CA ASN A 230 33.02 5.75 9.45
C ASN A 230 33.26 7.26 9.17
N LYS A 231 33.97 7.99 10.05
CA LYS A 231 34.22 9.44 9.88
C LYS A 231 35.12 9.80 8.68
N ASP A 232 35.86 8.83 8.12
CA ASP A 232 36.83 9.04 7.04
C ASP A 232 36.40 8.41 5.69
N SER A 233 35.10 8.18 5.46
CA SER A 233 34.55 7.70 4.17
C SER A 233 33.83 8.78 3.37
#